data_AF-A0A7U0N3V1-F1
#
_entry.id   AF-A0A7U0N3V1-F1
#
_cell.length_a   1.000
_cell.length_b   1.000
_cell.length_c   1.000
_cell.angle_alpha   90.00
_cell.angle_beta   90.00
_cell.angle_gamma   90.00
#
_symmetry.space_group_name_H-M   'P 1'
#
loop_
_entity.id
_entity.type
_entity.pdbx_description
1 polymer ?
#
loop_
_entity_poly.entity_id
_entity_poly.type
_entity_poly.pdbx_seq_one_letter_code
_entity_poly.pdbx_strand_id
1 'polypeptide(L)'
;MYQATLSRRSYRFSDLRQLMAKASPARSGDYLAEVAADSAEERMAARIALAEVPLKTFLQQLLVPYEQDEVTRLIIDSHDALAFAPISHLTVGDFRDWLLSEQADSAMLARVAAGITPEMAAAVSKLMRNQDLILVAKKCRVITRFRNTIGLPGHLSVRLQPNHPTDSLQGIAASMLDGLLYGSGDAVVGINPASDSLPLLEKLNYMLDDVIQRFAIPTQSCVLTHVTNTLRLIERGAPVDLVFQSIAGTEAANSGFGINLALLAEAQQAALSLNRGTLGHNVMYFETGQGSCLSSNAHHGVDQQTCEARAYAVARHFSPLLINTVVGFIGPEYLYDGKQIIRAGLEDHFCGKLLGLPLGCDVCYTNHAEADQDDMDTLLTLLATAGLTFLIGVPGADDIMLNYQSTSFHDALYIRELLGLKHAPEFADWLTKMHITDDLGRLRDTAANHPLLLALQGEQP
;
A
#
# COMPACT_ATOMS: atom_id res chain seq x y z
N MET A 1 27.45 7.24 -17.88
CA MET A 1 26.82 7.27 -19.21
C MET A 1 26.46 5.86 -19.61
N TYR A 2 25.19 5.63 -19.89
CA TYR A 2 24.63 4.33 -20.29
C TYR A 2 24.26 4.40 -21.77
N GLN A 3 24.31 3.28 -22.48
CA GLN A 3 24.03 3.27 -23.91
C GLN A 3 23.44 1.94 -24.38
N ALA A 4 22.62 2.01 -25.41
CA ALA A 4 22.15 0.85 -26.17
C ALA A 4 22.10 1.19 -27.66
N THR A 5 22.31 0.20 -28.51
CA THR A 5 22.17 0.34 -29.95
C THR A 5 20.96 -0.47 -30.40
N LEU A 6 19.95 0.21 -30.94
CA LEU A 6 18.79 -0.44 -31.54
C LEU A 6 18.84 -0.22 -33.05
N SER A 7 18.87 -1.32 -33.82
CA SER A 7 19.08 -1.29 -35.27
C SER A 7 20.36 -0.52 -35.67
N ARG A 8 20.23 0.72 -36.16
CA ARG A 8 21.36 1.57 -36.57
C ARG A 8 21.50 2.84 -35.72
N ARG A 9 20.67 3.03 -34.70
CA ARG A 9 20.66 4.22 -33.84
C ARG A 9 21.24 3.89 -32.48
N SER A 10 22.20 4.70 -32.04
CA SER A 10 22.76 4.64 -30.69
C SER A 10 21.99 5.61 -29.81
N TYR A 11 21.48 5.10 -28.69
CA TYR A 11 20.84 5.87 -27.63
C TYR A 11 21.80 5.99 -26.47
N ARG A 12 21.87 7.19 -25.88
CA ARG A 12 22.75 7.50 -24.76
C ARG A 12 21.93 8.13 -23.65
N PHE A 13 22.17 7.69 -22.43
CA PHE A 13 21.56 8.23 -21.22
C PHE A 13 22.67 8.78 -20.32
N SER A 14 22.54 10.03 -19.87
CA SER A 14 23.57 10.78 -19.15
C SER A 14 23.98 10.06 -17.87
N ASP A 15 22.98 9.64 -17.11
CA ASP A 15 23.08 9.11 -15.75
C ASP A 15 21.99 8.06 -15.49
N LEU A 16 22.05 7.47 -14.29
CA LEU A 16 21.16 6.38 -13.90
C LEU A 16 19.73 6.87 -13.69
N ARG A 17 19.54 8.13 -13.27
CA ARG A 17 18.23 8.74 -13.05
C ARG A 17 17.47 8.85 -14.37
N GLN A 18 18.12 9.38 -15.40
CA GLN A 18 17.54 9.45 -16.73
C GLN A 18 17.26 8.05 -17.30
N LEU A 19 18.20 7.11 -17.16
CA LEU A 19 18.01 5.73 -17.63
C LEU A 19 16.78 5.06 -17.00
N MET A 20 16.64 5.18 -15.69
CA MET A 20 15.51 4.63 -14.91
C MET A 20 14.18 5.22 -15.37
N ALA A 21 14.11 6.55 -15.50
CA ALA A 21 12.90 7.23 -15.93
C ALA A 21 12.50 6.88 -17.37
N LYS A 22 13.45 6.88 -18.29
CA LYS A 22 13.21 6.55 -19.71
C LYS A 22 12.84 5.08 -19.91
N ALA A 23 13.21 4.17 -18.99
CA ALA A 23 12.83 2.76 -19.02
C ALA A 23 11.39 2.48 -18.52
N SER A 24 10.78 3.40 -17.78
CA SER A 24 9.40 3.29 -17.28
C SER A 24 8.40 3.04 -18.41
N PRO A 25 7.30 2.28 -18.16
CA PRO A 25 6.11 2.35 -19.00
C PRO A 25 5.61 3.79 -19.18
N ALA A 26 4.76 4.04 -20.18
CA ALA A 26 4.19 5.36 -20.41
C ALA A 26 3.26 5.70 -19.26
N ARG A 27 3.46 6.87 -18.64
CA ARG A 27 2.61 7.42 -17.59
C ARG A 27 2.51 8.92 -17.79
N SER A 28 1.32 9.48 -17.66
CA SER A 28 1.10 10.93 -17.78
C SER A 28 1.98 11.72 -16.82
N GLY A 29 2.14 11.28 -15.57
CA GLY A 29 2.98 12.01 -14.61
C GLY A 29 4.46 12.03 -14.96
N ASP A 30 5.00 10.98 -15.58
CA ASP A 30 6.39 10.98 -16.04
C ASP A 30 6.58 11.89 -17.26
N TYR A 31 5.56 12.04 -18.11
CA TYR A 31 5.55 13.03 -19.19
C TYR A 31 5.43 14.47 -18.65
N LEU A 32 4.56 14.69 -17.66
CA LEU A 32 4.40 15.98 -16.98
C LEU A 32 5.68 16.42 -16.27
N ALA A 33 6.41 15.47 -15.68
CA ALA A 33 7.71 15.70 -15.07
C ALA A 33 8.86 15.87 -16.09
N GLU A 34 8.59 15.72 -17.40
CA GLU A 34 9.57 15.80 -18.49
C GLU A 34 10.71 14.76 -18.38
N VAL A 35 10.44 13.60 -17.74
CA VAL A 35 11.44 12.52 -17.56
C VAL A 35 11.15 11.28 -18.42
N ALA A 36 9.92 11.13 -18.90
CA ALA A 36 9.48 10.00 -19.74
C ALA A 36 10.22 9.93 -21.08
N ALA A 37 10.27 8.72 -21.67
CA ALA A 37 10.84 8.53 -23.01
C ALA A 37 10.00 9.17 -24.11
N ASP A 38 10.68 9.80 -25.07
CA ASP A 38 10.09 10.56 -26.17
C ASP A 38 9.43 9.62 -27.19
N SER A 39 9.83 8.35 -27.19
CA SER A 39 9.29 7.32 -28.08
C SER A 39 9.36 5.93 -27.45
N ALA A 40 8.54 5.01 -27.97
CA ALA A 40 8.62 3.60 -27.60
C ALA A 40 10.00 2.98 -27.96
N GLU A 41 10.64 3.46 -29.02
CA GLU A 41 11.99 3.03 -29.43
C GLU A 41 13.04 3.43 -28.39
N GLU A 42 13.02 4.69 -27.94
CA GLU A 42 13.92 5.17 -26.87
C GLU A 42 13.68 4.40 -25.56
N ARG A 43 12.41 4.16 -25.20
CA ARG A 43 12.07 3.36 -24.02
C ARG A 43 12.64 1.95 -24.09
N MET A 44 12.55 1.31 -25.26
CA MET A 44 13.12 -0.02 -25.44
C MET A 44 14.65 0.02 -25.33
N ALA A 45 15.30 1.02 -25.93
CA ALA A 45 16.73 1.22 -25.78
C ALA A 45 17.14 1.45 -24.31
N ALA A 46 16.35 2.22 -23.54
CA ALA A 46 16.56 2.42 -22.11
C ALA A 46 16.41 1.10 -21.34
N ARG A 47 15.42 0.27 -21.64
CA ARG A 47 15.25 -1.05 -21.00
C ARG A 47 16.40 -2.00 -21.31
N ILE A 48 16.89 -2.01 -22.54
CA ILE A 48 18.08 -2.80 -22.94
C ILE A 48 19.30 -2.31 -22.15
N ALA A 49 19.54 -1.01 -22.08
CA ALA A 49 20.65 -0.46 -21.32
C ALA A 49 20.51 -0.72 -19.80
N LEU A 50 19.28 -0.65 -19.26
CA LEU A 50 18.98 -0.90 -17.85
C LEU A 50 19.20 -2.38 -17.48
N ALA A 51 18.87 -3.31 -18.37
CA ALA A 51 19.08 -4.74 -18.15
C ALA A 51 20.55 -5.07 -17.86
N GLU A 52 21.49 -4.36 -18.47
CA GLU A 52 22.94 -4.58 -18.30
C GLU A 52 23.52 -3.90 -17.05
N VAL A 53 22.73 -3.13 -16.29
CA VAL A 53 23.24 -2.41 -15.11
C VAL A 53 23.48 -3.41 -13.96
N PRO A 54 24.70 -3.51 -13.40
CA PRO A 54 24.93 -4.32 -12.22
C PRO A 54 24.13 -3.80 -11.01
N LEU A 55 23.53 -4.68 -10.21
CA LEU A 55 22.76 -4.27 -9.02
C LEU A 55 23.58 -3.40 -8.07
N LYS A 56 24.88 -3.71 -7.91
CA LYS A 56 25.82 -2.92 -7.08
C LYS A 56 25.91 -1.45 -7.46
N THR A 57 25.56 -1.07 -8.69
CA THR A 57 25.56 0.32 -9.16
C THR A 57 24.62 1.19 -8.31
N PHE A 58 23.47 0.65 -7.88
CA PHE A 58 22.49 1.41 -7.08
C PHE A 58 22.98 1.76 -5.67
N LEU A 59 24.05 1.11 -5.18
CA LEU A 59 24.72 1.44 -3.92
C LEU A 59 25.80 2.52 -4.08
N GLN A 60 26.19 2.83 -5.32
CA GLN A 60 27.30 3.72 -5.64
C GLN A 60 26.83 5.00 -6.34
N GLN A 61 25.76 4.90 -7.13
CA GLN A 61 25.19 5.99 -7.90
C GLN A 61 23.77 6.28 -7.39
N LEU A 62 23.70 7.12 -6.37
CA LEU A 62 22.45 7.45 -5.69
C LEU A 62 21.60 8.39 -6.56
N LEU A 63 20.30 8.08 -6.68
CA LEU A 63 19.40 8.88 -7.50
C LEU A 63 19.06 10.23 -6.86
N VAL A 64 19.03 10.29 -5.53
CA VAL A 64 18.98 11.52 -4.74
C VAL A 64 20.24 11.56 -3.86
N PRO A 65 20.95 12.71 -3.71
CA PRO A 65 22.19 12.75 -2.94
C PRO A 65 22.00 12.38 -1.47
N TYR A 66 22.91 11.56 -0.91
CA TYR A 66 22.87 11.10 0.48
C TYR A 66 22.81 12.25 1.48
N GLU A 67 23.57 13.31 1.24
CA GLU A 67 23.68 14.47 2.13
C GLU A 67 22.42 15.34 2.14
N GLN A 68 21.52 15.16 1.16
CA GLN A 68 20.34 16.01 0.95
C GLN A 68 19.02 15.33 1.28
N ASP A 69 19.03 14.03 1.57
CA ASP A 69 17.80 13.24 1.63
C ASP A 69 17.85 12.10 2.66
N GLU A 70 17.07 12.21 3.74
CA GLU A 70 17.00 11.26 4.85
C GLU A 70 16.49 9.89 4.41
N VAL A 71 15.65 9.84 3.37
CA VAL A 71 15.17 8.59 2.80
C VAL A 71 16.32 7.83 2.12
N THR A 72 17.21 8.52 1.42
CA THR A 72 18.43 7.94 0.83
C THR A 72 19.39 7.49 1.92
N ARG A 73 19.57 8.28 2.97
CA ARG A 73 20.37 7.85 4.13
C ARG A 73 19.82 6.57 4.73
N LEU A 74 18.52 6.53 5.00
CA LEU A 74 17.83 5.34 5.48
C LEU A 74 18.05 4.13 4.56
N ILE A 75 17.88 4.29 3.24
CA ILE A 75 18.05 3.19 2.27
C ILE A 75 19.47 2.62 2.31
N ILE A 76 20.48 3.48 2.32
CA ILE A 76 21.89 3.05 2.27
C ILE A 76 22.36 2.52 3.62
N ASP A 77 22.01 3.19 4.71
CA ASP A 77 22.45 2.81 6.06
C ASP A 77 21.77 1.53 6.56
N SER A 78 20.58 1.20 6.05
CA SER A 78 19.84 -0.02 6.39
C SER A 78 20.08 -1.20 5.44
N HIS A 79 20.89 -1.03 4.39
CA HIS A 79 21.15 -2.09 3.42
C HIS A 79 21.98 -3.24 4.02
N ASP A 80 21.47 -4.47 3.96
CA ASP A 80 22.16 -5.65 4.47
C ASP A 80 23.03 -6.33 3.38
N ALA A 81 24.35 -6.18 3.51
CA ALA A 81 25.32 -6.76 2.59
C ALA A 81 25.34 -8.30 2.58
N LEU A 82 25.01 -8.96 3.70
CA LEU A 82 24.94 -10.43 3.78
C LEU A 82 23.67 -10.94 3.09
N ALA A 83 22.54 -10.28 3.30
CA ALA A 83 21.30 -10.56 2.59
C ALA A 83 21.43 -10.33 1.07
N PHE A 84 22.21 -9.31 0.67
CA PHE A 84 22.46 -8.99 -0.73
C PHE A 84 23.44 -9.95 -1.42
N ALA A 85 24.38 -10.56 -0.69
CA ALA A 85 25.47 -11.35 -1.24
C ALA A 85 25.03 -12.40 -2.31
N PRO A 86 23.94 -13.18 -2.12
CA PRO A 86 23.50 -14.18 -3.08
C PRO A 86 23.15 -13.62 -4.46
N ILE A 87 22.63 -12.39 -4.52
CA ILE A 87 22.18 -11.72 -5.75
C ILE A 87 23.12 -10.62 -6.22
N SER A 88 24.16 -10.30 -5.43
CA SER A 88 25.03 -9.14 -5.64
C SER A 88 25.83 -9.13 -6.94
N HIS A 89 25.95 -10.29 -7.60
CA HIS A 89 26.68 -10.46 -8.86
C HIS A 89 25.81 -10.23 -10.10
N LEU A 90 24.49 -10.13 -9.91
CA LEU A 90 23.52 -10.02 -11.01
C LEU A 90 23.46 -8.60 -11.59
N THR A 91 23.13 -8.52 -12.87
CA THR A 91 22.60 -7.32 -13.51
C THR A 91 21.10 -7.18 -13.22
N VAL A 92 20.46 -6.06 -13.58
CA VAL A 92 18.99 -5.92 -13.45
C VAL A 92 18.27 -6.96 -14.32
N GLY A 93 18.80 -7.26 -15.51
CA GLY A 93 18.29 -8.30 -16.40
C GLY A 93 18.40 -9.69 -15.78
N ASP A 94 19.59 -10.06 -15.29
CA ASP A 94 19.78 -11.35 -14.61
C ASP A 94 18.98 -11.45 -13.31
N PHE A 95 18.76 -10.32 -12.61
CA PHE A 95 17.90 -10.27 -11.43
C PHE A 95 16.44 -10.55 -11.77
N ARG A 96 15.92 -10.00 -12.87
CA ARG A 96 14.58 -10.36 -13.38
C ARG A 96 14.48 -11.86 -13.63
N ASP A 97 15.45 -12.43 -14.33
CA ASP A 97 15.42 -13.85 -14.68
C ASP A 97 15.56 -14.75 -13.44
N TRP A 98 16.40 -14.35 -12.48
CA TRP A 98 16.51 -15.01 -11.18
C TRP A 98 15.19 -14.98 -10.39
N LEU A 99 14.51 -13.84 -10.31
CA LEU A 99 13.20 -13.70 -9.63
C LEU A 99 12.12 -14.60 -10.24
N LEU A 100 12.18 -14.80 -11.56
CA LEU A 100 11.25 -15.67 -12.28
C LEU A 100 11.59 -17.16 -12.14
N SER A 101 12.82 -17.49 -11.78
CA SER A 101 13.27 -18.88 -11.59
C SER A 101 12.71 -19.55 -10.33
N GLU A 102 12.91 -20.87 -10.23
CA GLU A 102 12.61 -21.68 -9.05
C GLU A 102 13.54 -21.39 -7.86
N GLN A 103 14.69 -20.76 -8.09
CA GLN A 103 15.65 -20.44 -7.02
C GLN A 103 15.15 -19.32 -6.10
N ALA A 104 14.31 -18.42 -6.64
CA ALA A 104 13.69 -17.32 -5.92
C ALA A 104 12.36 -17.76 -5.27
N ASP A 105 12.42 -18.81 -4.44
CA ASP A 105 11.26 -19.24 -3.63
C ASP A 105 10.95 -18.25 -2.49
N SER A 106 9.82 -18.45 -1.79
CA SER A 106 9.39 -17.56 -0.70
C SER A 106 10.44 -17.41 0.41
N ALA A 107 11.19 -18.46 0.73
CA ALA A 107 12.19 -18.42 1.80
C ALA A 107 13.45 -17.66 1.37
N MET A 108 13.89 -17.87 0.12
CA MET A 108 14.98 -17.14 -0.48
C MET A 108 14.67 -15.66 -0.62
N LEU A 109 13.47 -15.31 -1.13
CA LEU A 109 13.03 -13.92 -1.26
C LEU A 109 13.01 -13.20 0.09
N ALA A 110 12.48 -13.85 1.14
CA ALA A 110 12.51 -13.31 2.50
C ALA A 110 13.95 -13.07 3.00
N ARG A 111 14.88 -13.97 2.69
CA ARG A 111 16.29 -13.85 3.09
C ARG A 111 17.01 -12.69 2.38
N VAL A 112 16.71 -12.41 1.12
CA VAL A 112 17.41 -11.37 0.35
C VAL A 112 16.75 -9.99 0.44
N ALA A 113 15.51 -9.89 0.97
CA ALA A 113 14.73 -8.65 0.98
C ALA A 113 15.46 -7.44 1.58
N ALA A 114 16.22 -7.64 2.68
CA ALA A 114 17.00 -6.57 3.33
C ALA A 114 18.21 -6.10 2.51
N GLY A 115 18.67 -6.91 1.54
CA GLY A 115 19.72 -6.58 0.59
C GLY A 115 19.20 -5.96 -0.70
N ILE A 116 17.88 -5.86 -0.90
CA ILE A 116 17.28 -5.21 -2.07
C ILE A 116 16.97 -3.76 -1.71
N THR A 117 17.52 -2.81 -2.49
CA THR A 117 17.16 -1.40 -2.38
C THR A 117 15.90 -1.09 -3.19
N PRO A 118 15.17 -0.01 -2.86
CA PRO A 118 14.06 0.47 -3.67
C PRO A 118 14.40 0.68 -5.15
N GLU A 119 15.57 1.24 -5.45
CA GLU A 119 15.98 1.51 -6.81
C GLU A 119 16.22 0.21 -7.59
N MET A 120 16.72 -0.86 -6.95
CA MET A 120 16.83 -2.18 -7.57
C MET A 120 15.45 -2.78 -7.87
N ALA A 121 14.51 -2.66 -6.93
CA ALA A 121 13.13 -3.15 -7.09
C ALA A 121 12.39 -2.39 -8.21
N ALA A 122 12.53 -1.07 -8.26
CA ALA A 122 11.98 -0.23 -9.33
C ALA A 122 12.65 -0.51 -10.68
N ALA A 123 13.96 -0.77 -10.71
CA ALA A 123 14.68 -1.05 -11.95
C ALA A 123 14.16 -2.34 -12.60
N VAL A 124 14.01 -3.39 -11.81
CA VAL A 124 13.58 -4.69 -12.32
C VAL A 124 12.10 -4.69 -12.72
N SER A 125 11.23 -3.95 -12.02
CA SER A 125 9.81 -3.85 -12.36
C SER A 125 9.60 -3.24 -13.76
N LYS A 126 10.44 -2.27 -14.16
CA LYS A 126 10.44 -1.65 -15.50
C LYS A 126 10.74 -2.63 -16.63
N LEU A 127 11.45 -3.73 -16.33
CA LEU A 127 11.77 -4.79 -17.30
C LEU A 127 10.74 -5.92 -17.32
N MET A 128 9.78 -5.92 -16.40
CA MET A 128 8.80 -6.98 -16.24
C MET A 128 7.50 -6.70 -16.99
N ARG A 129 6.91 -7.73 -17.59
CA ARG A 129 5.49 -7.69 -18.04
C ARG A 129 4.56 -7.86 -16.84
N ASN A 130 3.26 -7.59 -17.02
CA ASN A 130 2.28 -7.71 -15.93
C ASN A 130 2.28 -9.12 -15.30
N GLN A 131 2.32 -10.17 -16.11
CA GLN A 131 2.42 -11.55 -15.62
C GLN A 131 3.67 -11.81 -14.77
N ASP A 132 4.79 -11.13 -15.07
CA ASP A 132 6.06 -11.32 -14.36
C ASP A 132 5.94 -10.66 -12.98
N LEU A 133 5.38 -9.44 -12.92
CA LEU A 133 5.07 -8.73 -11.66
C LEU A 133 4.15 -9.56 -10.76
N ILE A 134 3.07 -10.09 -11.32
CA ILE A 134 2.09 -10.94 -10.61
C ILE A 134 2.75 -12.19 -10.05
N LEU A 135 3.49 -12.92 -10.90
CA LEU A 135 4.09 -14.20 -10.53
C LEU A 135 5.12 -14.03 -9.41
N VAL A 136 5.99 -13.01 -9.48
CA VAL A 136 7.01 -12.80 -8.45
C VAL A 136 6.38 -12.28 -7.16
N ALA A 137 5.45 -11.33 -7.23
CA ALA A 137 4.75 -10.82 -6.04
C ALA A 137 4.05 -11.94 -5.27
N LYS A 138 3.48 -12.93 -5.97
CA LYS A 138 2.84 -14.10 -5.35
C LYS A 138 3.79 -14.98 -4.53
N LYS A 139 5.09 -15.00 -4.89
CA LYS A 139 6.13 -15.74 -4.15
C LYS A 139 6.49 -15.03 -2.84
N CYS A 140 6.37 -13.70 -2.77
CA CYS A 140 6.69 -12.89 -1.59
C CYS A 140 5.60 -13.04 -0.52
N ARG A 141 5.94 -13.62 0.63
CA ARG A 141 5.02 -13.82 1.76
C ARG A 141 5.44 -12.94 2.93
N VAL A 142 4.59 -11.98 3.28
CA VAL A 142 4.81 -11.05 4.39
C VAL A 142 3.61 -11.12 5.30
N ILE A 143 3.84 -11.47 6.57
CA ILE A 143 2.80 -11.67 7.57
C ILE A 143 3.02 -10.68 8.71
N THR A 144 1.98 -9.94 9.08
CA THR A 144 2.01 -8.96 10.17
C THR A 144 0.90 -9.24 11.19
N ARG A 145 1.08 -8.77 12.43
CA ARG A 145 0.17 -9.06 13.54
C ARG A 145 -0.05 -7.87 14.46
N PHE A 146 -1.32 -7.64 14.80
CA PHE A 146 -1.73 -6.75 15.89
C PHE A 146 -2.83 -7.41 16.72
N ARG A 147 -4.09 -7.37 16.27
CA ARG A 147 -5.21 -8.19 16.81
C ARG A 147 -5.64 -9.29 15.84
N ASN A 148 -5.25 -9.17 14.57
CA ASN A 148 -5.39 -10.20 13.54
C ASN A 148 -4.02 -10.59 12.98
N THR A 149 -3.97 -11.78 12.36
CA THR A 149 -2.87 -12.21 11.51
C THR A 149 -3.17 -11.90 10.04
N ILE A 150 -2.45 -10.96 9.44
CA ILE A 150 -2.69 -10.45 8.08
C ILE A 150 -1.59 -10.92 7.12
N GLY A 151 -1.94 -11.21 5.87
CA GLY A 151 -1.00 -11.59 4.80
C GLY A 151 -0.72 -13.09 4.64
N LEU A 152 -1.51 -13.95 5.29
CA LEU A 152 -1.40 -15.41 5.14
C LEU A 152 -1.72 -15.87 3.71
N PRO A 153 -1.04 -16.90 3.16
CA PRO A 153 -1.43 -17.51 1.89
C PRO A 153 -2.88 -18.01 1.93
N GLY A 154 -3.64 -17.74 0.86
CA GLY A 154 -5.06 -18.12 0.78
C GLY A 154 -6.00 -17.22 1.60
N HIS A 155 -5.52 -16.07 2.04
CA HIS A 155 -6.30 -15.08 2.79
C HIS A 155 -6.22 -13.72 2.10
N LEU A 156 -7.26 -12.92 2.28
CA LEU A 156 -7.33 -11.53 1.82
C LEU A 156 -8.16 -10.74 2.82
N SER A 157 -7.55 -9.71 3.38
CA SER A 157 -8.21 -8.85 4.36
C SER A 157 -8.80 -7.59 3.72
N VAL A 158 -9.70 -6.92 4.45
CA VAL A 158 -10.39 -5.72 3.96
C VAL A 158 -10.31 -4.63 5.01
N ARG A 159 -9.85 -3.44 4.61
CA ARG A 159 -10.05 -2.20 5.36
C ARG A 159 -11.51 -1.80 5.20
N LEU A 160 -12.27 -1.74 6.29
CA LEU A 160 -13.60 -1.14 6.27
C LEU A 160 -13.42 0.38 6.40
N GLN A 161 -13.89 1.13 5.40
CA GLN A 161 -13.77 2.60 5.36
C GLN A 161 -15.13 3.28 5.51
N PRO A 162 -15.58 3.58 6.75
CA PRO A 162 -16.88 4.18 6.99
C PRO A 162 -16.79 5.71 7.05
N ASN A 163 -16.28 6.34 5.98
CA ASN A 163 -16.17 7.81 5.94
C ASN A 163 -17.54 8.47 5.91
N HIS A 164 -17.65 9.67 6.48
CA HIS A 164 -18.88 10.45 6.46
C HIS A 164 -18.55 11.93 6.18
N PRO A 165 -19.28 12.65 5.29
CA PRO A 165 -18.94 14.02 4.87
C PRO A 165 -18.86 15.07 5.99
N THR A 166 -19.42 14.76 7.16
CA THR A 166 -19.47 15.64 8.33
C THR A 166 -18.98 14.95 9.61
N ASP A 167 -18.32 13.79 9.49
CA ASP A 167 -17.87 12.98 10.63
C ASP A 167 -18.98 12.66 11.65
N SER A 168 -20.20 12.40 11.17
CA SER A 168 -21.33 12.03 12.03
C SER A 168 -21.09 10.66 12.65
N LEU A 169 -20.96 10.61 13.98
CA LEU A 169 -20.73 9.35 14.71
C LEU A 169 -21.78 8.29 14.38
N GLN A 170 -23.05 8.70 14.24
CA GLN A 170 -24.16 7.80 13.89
C GLN A 170 -24.04 7.27 12.46
N GLY A 171 -23.68 8.13 11.50
CA GLY A 171 -23.49 7.72 10.10
C GLY A 171 -22.30 6.79 9.93
N ILE A 172 -21.20 7.08 10.62
CA ILE A 172 -19.99 6.25 10.67
C ILE A 172 -20.32 4.89 11.30
N ALA A 173 -21.02 4.86 12.44
CA ALA A 173 -21.40 3.61 13.11
C ALA A 173 -22.33 2.75 12.24
N ALA A 174 -23.26 3.36 11.51
CA ALA A 174 -24.14 2.66 10.58
C ALA A 174 -23.34 2.03 9.41
N SER A 175 -22.41 2.79 8.81
CA SER A 175 -21.54 2.31 7.73
C SER A 175 -20.55 1.22 8.21
N MET A 176 -20.00 1.39 9.42
CA MET A 176 -19.19 0.36 10.08
C MET A 176 -19.98 -0.92 10.28
N LEU A 177 -21.22 -0.83 10.72
CA LEU A 177 -22.06 -2.00 10.90
C LEU A 177 -22.34 -2.71 9.57
N ASP A 178 -22.72 -1.94 8.55
CA ASP A 178 -22.96 -2.48 7.21
C ASP A 178 -21.75 -3.29 6.73
N GLY A 179 -20.55 -2.69 6.73
CA GLY A 179 -19.34 -3.40 6.33
C GLY A 179 -19.02 -4.65 7.16
N LEU A 180 -19.26 -4.63 8.48
CA LEU A 180 -19.07 -5.81 9.35
C LEU A 180 -20.03 -6.95 8.98
N LEU A 181 -21.29 -6.64 8.61
CA LEU A 181 -22.27 -7.63 8.15
C LEU A 181 -21.86 -8.25 6.80
N TYR A 182 -21.04 -7.55 6.02
CA TYR A 182 -20.40 -8.08 4.81
C TYR A 182 -19.07 -8.80 5.06
N GLY A 183 -18.64 -8.95 6.32
CA GLY A 183 -17.35 -9.58 6.64
C GLY A 183 -16.13 -8.70 6.29
N SER A 184 -16.31 -7.38 6.24
CA SER A 184 -15.21 -6.42 6.06
C SER A 184 -14.70 -5.91 7.40
N GLY A 185 -13.44 -5.48 7.44
CA GLY A 185 -12.82 -4.89 8.64
C GLY A 185 -11.77 -5.76 9.31
N ASP A 186 -11.42 -6.92 8.75
CA ASP A 186 -10.36 -7.78 9.30
C ASP A 186 -8.94 -7.23 9.09
N ALA A 187 -8.76 -6.25 8.18
CA ALA A 187 -7.50 -5.51 8.08
C ALA A 187 -7.44 -4.34 9.07
N VAL A 188 -8.49 -3.51 9.10
CA VAL A 188 -8.66 -2.35 9.98
C VAL A 188 -10.05 -1.75 9.75
N VAL A 189 -10.65 -1.14 10.77
CA VAL A 189 -11.76 -0.19 10.60
C VAL A 189 -11.17 1.21 10.60
N GLY A 190 -11.05 1.80 9.40
CA GLY A 190 -10.24 3.00 9.14
C GLY A 190 -11.07 4.17 8.65
N ILE A 191 -11.12 5.27 9.42
CA ILE A 191 -11.87 6.49 9.09
C ILE A 191 -10.89 7.55 8.58
N ASN A 192 -11.10 8.07 7.37
CA ASN A 192 -10.55 9.36 6.97
C ASN A 192 -11.48 10.45 7.52
N PRO A 193 -11.05 11.26 8.50
CA PRO A 193 -11.91 12.29 9.06
C PRO A 193 -12.02 13.49 8.09
N ALA A 194 -13.21 14.06 7.95
CA ALA A 194 -13.43 15.33 7.26
C ALA A 194 -12.89 16.54 8.05
N SER A 195 -12.69 16.38 9.37
CA SER A 195 -12.19 17.42 10.29
C SER A 195 -10.89 17.02 10.99
N ASP A 196 -9.95 17.96 11.08
CA ASP A 196 -8.74 17.84 11.91
C ASP A 196 -8.93 18.30 13.38
N SER A 197 -10.19 18.42 13.84
CA SER A 197 -10.51 18.84 15.20
C SER A 197 -10.15 17.76 16.22
N LEU A 198 -9.12 17.99 17.05
CA LEU A 198 -8.69 17.04 18.09
C LEU A 198 -9.84 16.50 18.97
N PRO A 199 -10.79 17.32 19.48
CA PRO A 199 -11.94 16.79 20.23
C PRO A 199 -12.83 15.84 19.44
N LEU A 200 -12.98 16.04 18.12
CA LEU A 200 -13.77 15.14 17.28
C LEU A 200 -13.01 13.84 17.01
N LEU A 201 -11.72 13.94 16.68
CA LEU A 201 -10.84 12.78 16.48
C LEU A 201 -10.77 11.91 17.75
N GLU A 202 -10.73 12.53 18.93
CA GLU A 202 -10.81 11.84 20.23
C GLU A 202 -12.11 11.06 20.37
N LYS A 203 -13.27 11.69 20.08
CA LYS A 203 -14.57 11.01 20.10
C LYS A 203 -14.64 9.84 19.11
N LEU A 204 -14.07 9.97 17.92
CA LEU A 204 -14.03 8.89 16.92
C LEU A 204 -13.23 7.69 17.44
N ASN A 205 -12.07 7.91 18.07
CA ASN A 205 -11.26 6.84 18.65
C ASN A 205 -12.02 6.09 19.76
N TYR A 206 -12.66 6.82 20.69
CA TYR A 206 -13.46 6.19 21.75
C TYR A 206 -14.67 5.42 21.20
N MET A 207 -15.39 6.00 20.23
CA MET A 207 -16.54 5.33 19.60
C MET A 207 -16.11 4.01 18.93
N LEU A 208 -15.00 4.00 18.19
CA LEU A 208 -14.47 2.79 17.58
C LEU A 208 -14.05 1.75 18.62
N ASP A 209 -13.32 2.15 19.66
CA ASP A 209 -12.92 1.24 20.74
C ASP A 209 -14.15 0.65 21.46
N ASP A 210 -15.14 1.47 21.80
CA ASP A 210 -16.37 1.02 22.47
C ASP A 210 -17.10 -0.05 21.65
N VAL A 211 -17.23 0.13 20.33
CA VAL A 211 -17.85 -0.87 19.44
C VAL A 211 -17.01 -2.15 19.39
N ILE A 212 -15.69 -2.03 19.21
CA ILE A 212 -14.77 -3.17 19.16
C ILE A 212 -14.84 -3.98 20.46
N GLN A 213 -14.77 -3.33 21.62
CA GLN A 213 -14.82 -3.99 22.93
C GLN A 213 -16.19 -4.61 23.19
N ARG A 214 -17.28 -3.87 22.93
CA ARG A 214 -18.65 -4.32 23.20
C ARG A 214 -19.01 -5.61 22.46
N PHE A 215 -18.54 -5.76 21.23
CA PHE A 215 -18.80 -6.95 20.42
C PHE A 215 -17.62 -7.93 20.35
N ALA A 216 -16.56 -7.68 21.14
CA ALA A 216 -15.33 -8.45 21.14
C ALA A 216 -14.81 -8.73 19.71
N ILE A 217 -14.84 -7.70 18.86
CA ILE A 217 -14.46 -7.81 17.45
C ILE A 217 -12.94 -7.95 17.39
N PRO A 218 -12.38 -9.03 16.82
CA PRO A 218 -10.95 -9.16 16.61
C PRO A 218 -10.58 -8.33 15.38
N THR A 219 -10.48 -7.01 15.58
CA THR A 219 -10.04 -6.01 14.61
C THR A 219 -9.34 -4.86 15.34
N GLN A 220 -8.70 -3.98 14.58
CA GLN A 220 -8.08 -2.75 15.02
C GLN A 220 -8.75 -1.54 14.38
N SER A 221 -8.81 -0.45 15.13
CA SER A 221 -9.28 0.84 14.64
C SER A 221 -8.14 1.73 14.13
N CYS A 222 -8.46 2.65 13.23
CA CYS A 222 -7.56 3.72 12.85
C CYS A 222 -8.35 4.97 12.45
N VAL A 223 -7.99 6.12 13.01
CA VAL A 223 -8.45 7.43 12.49
C VAL A 223 -7.28 8.03 11.71
N LEU A 224 -7.44 8.14 10.40
CA LEU A 224 -6.40 8.49 9.43
C LEU A 224 -6.19 10.02 9.37
N THR A 225 -5.78 10.59 10.51
CA THR A 225 -5.35 11.99 10.63
C THR A 225 -3.81 12.08 10.55
N HIS A 226 -3.28 13.30 10.49
CA HIS A 226 -1.84 13.54 10.56
C HIS A 226 -1.23 12.97 11.85
N VAL A 227 -0.06 12.36 11.77
CA VAL A 227 0.61 11.65 12.87
C VAL A 227 0.76 12.49 14.15
N THR A 228 0.93 13.80 14.03
CA THR A 228 1.01 14.71 15.19
C THR A 228 -0.29 14.82 15.97
N ASN A 229 -1.45 14.70 15.30
CA ASN A 229 -2.73 14.65 15.98
C ASN A 229 -2.86 13.34 16.75
N THR A 230 -2.45 12.23 16.14
CA THR A 230 -2.42 10.91 16.80
C THR A 230 -1.54 10.92 18.05
N LEU A 231 -0.34 11.52 17.99
CA LEU A 231 0.51 11.71 19.17
C LEU A 231 -0.21 12.46 20.29
N ARG A 232 -0.84 13.59 19.98
CA ARG A 232 -1.62 14.37 20.97
C ARG A 232 -2.81 13.59 21.53
N LEU A 233 -3.44 12.72 20.74
CA LEU A 233 -4.52 11.86 21.19
C LEU A 233 -4.00 10.79 22.17
N ILE A 234 -2.83 10.19 21.89
CA ILE A 234 -2.17 9.25 22.79
C ILE A 234 -1.80 9.95 24.12
N GLU A 235 -1.24 11.16 24.08
CA GLU A 235 -0.93 11.96 25.27
C GLU A 235 -2.17 12.24 26.14
N ARG A 236 -3.35 12.35 25.52
CA ARG A 236 -4.64 12.56 26.19
C ARG A 236 -5.28 11.26 26.66
N GLY A 237 -4.67 10.11 26.39
CA GLY A 237 -5.16 8.79 26.79
C GLY A 237 -6.21 8.19 25.86
N ALA A 238 -6.36 8.69 24.63
CA ALA A 238 -7.29 8.11 23.66
C ALA A 238 -6.88 6.68 23.26
N PRO A 239 -7.83 5.77 22.99
CA PRO A 239 -7.56 4.36 22.70
C PRO A 239 -7.11 4.14 21.24
N VAL A 240 -5.92 4.63 20.90
CA VAL A 240 -5.35 4.47 19.55
C VAL A 240 -4.80 3.06 19.35
N ASP A 241 -5.35 2.30 18.40
CA ASP A 241 -4.82 0.99 18.01
C ASP A 241 -3.67 1.13 16.99
N LEU A 242 -3.87 1.86 15.89
CA LEU A 242 -2.87 2.09 14.84
C LEU A 242 -2.56 3.57 14.64
N VAL A 243 -1.32 3.85 14.23
CA VAL A 243 -0.87 5.18 13.82
C VAL A 243 -0.80 5.24 12.30
N PHE A 244 -1.67 6.04 11.71
CA PHE A 244 -1.65 6.34 10.30
C PHE A 244 -0.70 7.48 9.95
N GLN A 245 -0.06 7.40 8.77
CA GLN A 245 0.54 8.55 8.11
C GLN A 245 0.72 8.31 6.59
N SER A 246 0.41 9.31 5.77
CA SER A 246 0.85 9.32 4.36
C SER A 246 2.35 9.60 4.28
N ILE A 247 3.09 8.82 3.49
CA ILE A 247 4.54 8.93 3.34
C ILE A 247 4.94 9.00 1.86
N ALA A 248 6.14 9.51 1.60
CA ALA A 248 6.70 9.69 0.27
C ALA A 248 8.17 9.21 0.20
N GLY A 249 8.67 9.08 -1.02
CA GLY A 249 10.00 8.56 -1.32
C GLY A 249 11.16 9.55 -1.21
N THR A 250 10.92 10.79 -0.79
CA THR A 250 11.96 11.83 -0.64
C THR A 250 11.73 12.62 0.65
N GLU A 251 12.82 13.10 1.26
CA GLU A 251 12.82 13.96 2.45
C GLU A 251 12.00 15.23 2.18
N ALA A 252 12.16 15.83 1.00
CA ALA A 252 11.44 17.03 0.62
C ALA A 252 9.91 16.81 0.53
N ALA A 253 9.46 15.67 0.00
CA ALA A 253 8.03 15.34 -0.06
C ALA A 253 7.47 15.04 1.34
N ASN A 254 8.19 14.25 2.15
CA ASN A 254 7.81 13.99 3.55
C ASN A 254 7.76 15.28 4.38
N SER A 255 8.71 16.19 4.20
CA SER A 255 8.70 17.51 4.83
C SER A 255 7.49 18.34 4.37
N GLY A 256 7.11 18.24 3.09
CA GLY A 256 5.90 18.84 2.56
C GLY A 256 4.62 18.30 3.20
N PHE A 257 4.62 17.03 3.62
CA PHE A 257 3.56 16.43 4.43
C PHE A 257 3.65 16.76 5.92
N GLY A 258 4.69 17.48 6.37
CA GLY A 258 4.88 17.85 7.77
C GLY A 258 5.51 16.75 8.63
N ILE A 259 6.21 15.79 8.03
CA ILE A 259 6.80 14.65 8.73
C ILE A 259 8.29 14.45 8.41
N ASN A 260 8.97 13.72 9.29
CA ASN A 260 10.30 13.17 9.07
C ASN A 260 10.43 11.80 9.77
N LEU A 261 11.53 11.09 9.55
CA LEU A 261 11.75 9.77 10.14
C LEU A 261 11.74 9.77 11.68
N ALA A 262 12.24 10.85 12.31
CA ALA A 262 12.27 10.95 13.77
C ALA A 262 10.85 11.04 14.38
N LEU A 263 9.97 11.82 13.76
CA LEU A 263 8.57 11.93 14.17
C LEU A 263 7.81 10.61 14.00
N LEU A 264 8.07 9.88 12.90
CA LEU A 264 7.49 8.55 12.70
C LEU A 264 7.98 7.55 13.75
N ALA A 265 9.26 7.62 14.14
CA ALA A 265 9.81 6.80 15.22
C ALA A 265 9.15 7.13 16.57
N GLU A 266 9.00 8.42 16.89
CA GLU A 266 8.30 8.87 18.10
C GLU A 266 6.86 8.33 18.15
N ALA A 267 6.12 8.45 17.05
CA ALA A 267 4.74 7.97 16.98
C ALA A 267 4.62 6.45 17.10
N GLN A 268 5.55 5.70 16.49
CA GLN A 268 5.61 4.25 16.66
C GLN A 268 5.85 3.88 18.14
N GLN A 269 6.80 4.53 18.81
CA GLN A 269 7.09 4.27 20.22
C GLN A 269 5.90 4.64 21.12
N ALA A 270 5.24 5.76 20.85
CA ALA A 270 4.05 6.18 21.58
C ALA A 270 2.93 5.13 21.47
N ALA A 271 2.65 4.62 20.27
CA ALA A 271 1.63 3.58 20.07
C ALA A 271 2.01 2.24 20.70
N LEU A 272 3.28 1.82 20.59
CA LEU A 272 3.78 0.62 21.26
C LEU A 272 3.60 0.70 22.79
N SER A 273 3.77 1.89 23.38
CA SER A 273 3.61 2.09 24.83
C SER A 273 2.20 1.81 25.34
N LEU A 274 1.18 1.86 24.46
CA LEU A 274 -0.20 1.56 24.82
C LEU A 274 -0.47 0.07 25.01
N ASN A 275 0.39 -0.81 24.47
CA ASN A 275 0.28 -2.28 24.61
C ASN A 275 -1.10 -2.86 24.22
N ARG A 276 -1.68 -2.35 23.13
CA ARG A 276 -3.05 -2.70 22.70
C ARG A 276 -3.16 -3.89 21.74
N GLY A 277 -2.04 -4.35 21.20
CA GLY A 277 -1.99 -5.53 20.34
C GLY A 277 -2.08 -6.82 21.15
N THR A 278 -2.92 -7.77 20.72
CA THR A 278 -3.14 -9.03 21.44
C THR A 278 -2.37 -10.22 20.84
N LEU A 279 -1.93 -10.12 19.59
CA LEU A 279 -1.18 -11.15 18.86
C LEU A 279 0.21 -10.68 18.42
N GLY A 280 0.38 -9.37 18.24
CA GLY A 280 1.63 -8.77 17.78
C GLY A 280 1.67 -7.28 18.04
N HIS A 281 2.74 -6.64 17.58
CA HIS A 281 3.06 -5.24 17.89
C HIS A 281 3.30 -4.41 16.63
N ASN A 282 2.77 -4.83 15.48
CA ASN A 282 2.80 -4.00 14.28
C ASN A 282 1.74 -2.90 14.45
N VAL A 283 2.16 -1.65 14.71
CA VAL A 283 1.26 -0.54 15.10
C VAL A 283 1.13 0.55 14.04
N MET A 284 1.96 0.52 12.99
CA MET A 284 1.95 1.57 11.96
C MET A 284 1.04 1.19 10.80
N TYR A 285 0.40 2.19 10.23
CA TYR A 285 -0.32 2.13 8.97
C TYR A 285 0.17 3.25 8.05
N PHE A 286 0.69 2.91 6.88
CA PHE A 286 1.12 3.90 5.90
C PHE A 286 0.31 3.88 4.62
N GLU A 287 0.14 5.04 4.00
CA GLU A 287 -0.34 5.18 2.63
C GLU A 287 0.73 5.84 1.75
N THR A 288 0.81 5.34 0.53
CA THR A 288 1.70 5.83 -0.53
C THR A 288 0.90 6.00 -1.83
N GLY A 289 1.56 6.42 -2.89
CA GLY A 289 0.89 6.63 -4.17
C GLY A 289 1.82 7.32 -5.16
N GLN A 290 1.83 6.77 -6.37
CA GLN A 290 2.54 7.38 -7.49
C GLN A 290 1.99 8.78 -7.78
N GLY A 291 2.90 9.73 -7.97
CA GLY A 291 2.59 11.14 -8.20
C GLY A 291 2.76 12.03 -6.97
N SER A 292 2.77 11.46 -5.75
CA SER A 292 2.98 12.21 -4.50
C SER A 292 4.21 13.13 -4.53
N CYS A 293 5.38 12.58 -4.88
CA CYS A 293 6.62 13.36 -4.97
C CYS A 293 6.60 14.42 -6.09
N LEU A 294 5.91 14.15 -7.21
CA LEU A 294 5.77 15.11 -8.31
C LEU A 294 4.84 16.26 -7.91
N SER A 295 3.68 15.94 -7.32
CA SER A 295 2.70 16.92 -6.83
C SER A 295 3.30 17.89 -5.80
N SER A 296 4.26 17.40 -5.00
CA SER A 296 5.00 18.18 -4.01
C SER A 296 6.22 18.90 -4.58
N ASN A 297 6.45 18.85 -5.90
CA ASN A 297 7.65 19.36 -6.57
C ASN A 297 8.97 18.87 -5.92
N ALA A 298 8.96 17.62 -5.46
CA ALA A 298 9.98 17.01 -4.61
C ALA A 298 10.48 15.67 -5.18
N HIS A 299 10.29 15.44 -6.48
CA HIS A 299 10.70 14.21 -7.16
C HIS A 299 12.17 14.21 -7.60
N HIS A 300 12.86 15.36 -7.57
CA HIS A 300 14.27 15.50 -7.96
C HIS A 300 14.60 14.96 -9.36
N GLY A 301 13.67 15.01 -10.33
CA GLY A 301 13.86 14.43 -11.66
C GLY A 301 13.87 12.89 -11.68
N VAL A 302 13.46 12.24 -10.59
CA VAL A 302 13.24 10.79 -10.51
C VAL A 302 11.80 10.50 -10.97
N ASP A 303 11.59 9.38 -11.64
CA ASP A 303 10.26 8.94 -12.11
C ASP A 303 9.35 8.49 -10.96
N GLN A 304 8.04 8.44 -11.24
CA GLN A 304 7.03 8.12 -10.23
C GLN A 304 7.21 6.73 -9.60
N GLN A 305 7.53 5.70 -10.38
CA GLN A 305 7.70 4.34 -9.85
C GLN A 305 8.87 4.27 -8.87
N THR A 306 9.96 4.93 -9.21
CA THR A 306 11.16 4.89 -8.39
C THR A 306 10.96 5.69 -7.11
N CYS A 307 10.24 6.82 -7.16
CA CYS A 307 9.82 7.55 -5.96
C CYS A 307 8.91 6.69 -5.06
N GLU A 308 7.94 6.01 -5.66
CA GLU A 308 7.00 5.15 -4.94
C GLU A 308 7.72 3.98 -4.25
N ALA A 309 8.63 3.30 -4.96
CA ALA A 309 9.45 2.24 -4.36
C ALA A 309 10.27 2.75 -3.16
N ARG A 310 10.74 4.00 -3.19
CA ARG A 310 11.51 4.60 -2.08
C ARG A 310 10.64 4.88 -0.87
N ALA A 311 9.35 5.21 -1.05
CA ALA A 311 8.40 5.33 0.07
C ALA A 311 8.28 3.99 0.84
N TYR A 312 8.40 2.86 0.15
CA TYR A 312 8.42 1.54 0.79
C TYR A 312 9.64 1.32 1.71
N ALA A 313 10.78 1.96 1.46
CA ALA A 313 11.90 1.89 2.42
C ALA A 313 11.58 2.59 3.74
N VAL A 314 10.90 3.74 3.69
CA VAL A 314 10.40 4.44 4.87
C VAL A 314 9.46 3.53 5.65
N ALA A 315 8.46 2.95 4.98
CA ALA A 315 7.53 2.03 5.63
C ALA A 315 8.24 0.82 6.26
N ARG A 316 9.13 0.16 5.52
CA ARG A 316 9.83 -1.05 5.97
C ARG A 316 10.58 -0.83 7.29
N HIS A 317 11.16 0.36 7.46
CA HIS A 317 11.88 0.71 8.68
C HIS A 317 11.02 0.66 9.94
N PHE A 318 9.71 0.95 9.83
CA PHE A 318 8.79 1.01 10.95
C PHE A 318 7.88 -0.23 11.11
N SER A 319 8.18 -1.33 10.40
CA SER A 319 7.49 -2.62 10.55
C SER A 319 5.95 -2.49 10.65
N PRO A 320 5.28 -1.88 9.66
CA PRO A 320 3.87 -1.55 9.73
C PRO A 320 2.99 -2.79 9.77
N LEU A 321 1.78 -2.66 10.32
CA LEU A 321 0.75 -3.67 10.14
C LEU A 321 0.28 -3.65 8.70
N LEU A 322 0.03 -2.45 8.20
CA LEU A 322 -0.57 -2.17 6.91
C LEU A 322 0.24 -1.13 6.14
N ILE A 323 0.37 -1.36 4.84
CA ILE A 323 0.71 -0.31 3.90
C ILE A 323 -0.08 -0.55 2.62
N ASN A 324 -0.68 0.50 2.05
CA ASN A 324 -1.24 0.43 0.71
C ASN A 324 -0.73 1.57 -0.16
N THR A 325 -0.56 1.27 -1.44
CA THR A 325 -0.59 2.30 -2.47
C THR A 325 -2.06 2.71 -2.69
N VAL A 326 -2.26 3.99 -2.99
CA VAL A 326 -3.56 4.54 -3.41
C VAL A 326 -3.47 4.87 -4.90
N VAL A 327 -3.77 3.88 -5.74
CA VAL A 327 -3.52 3.97 -7.19
C VAL A 327 -4.72 4.64 -7.85
N GLY A 328 -4.48 5.72 -8.62
CA GLY A 328 -5.55 6.40 -9.36
C GLY A 328 -6.30 7.49 -8.58
N PHE A 329 -5.91 7.76 -7.33
CA PHE A 329 -6.57 8.74 -6.46
C PHE A 329 -6.24 10.19 -6.75
N ILE A 330 -5.02 10.49 -7.21
CA ILE A 330 -4.59 11.89 -7.38
C ILE A 330 -5.22 12.51 -8.63
N GLY A 331 -5.21 11.79 -9.75
CA GLY A 331 -5.81 12.27 -11.01
C GLY A 331 -5.07 11.83 -12.28
N PRO A 332 -5.65 12.15 -13.45
CA PRO A 332 -5.14 11.79 -14.77
C PRO A 332 -3.80 12.43 -15.11
N GLU A 333 -3.41 13.50 -14.42
CA GLU A 333 -2.11 14.16 -14.57
C GLU A 333 -0.97 13.21 -14.22
N TYR A 334 -1.22 12.23 -13.36
CA TYR A 334 -0.25 11.27 -12.85
C TYR A 334 -0.41 9.88 -13.50
N LEU A 335 -1.66 9.42 -13.60
CA LEU A 335 -2.07 8.18 -14.26
C LEU A 335 -3.36 8.41 -15.06
N TYR A 336 -3.23 8.57 -16.38
CA TYR A 336 -4.31 9.07 -17.24
C TYR A 336 -5.50 8.11 -17.43
N ASP A 337 -5.21 6.84 -17.67
CA ASP A 337 -6.19 5.83 -18.09
C ASP A 337 -6.14 4.56 -17.21
N GLY A 338 -7.16 3.71 -17.34
CA GLY A 338 -7.23 2.42 -16.65
C GLY A 338 -5.99 1.53 -16.89
N LYS A 339 -5.39 1.59 -18.07
CA LYS A 339 -4.16 0.87 -18.40
C LYS A 339 -2.96 1.33 -17.55
N GLN A 340 -2.80 2.63 -17.36
CA GLN A 340 -1.75 3.21 -16.51
C GLN A 340 -1.99 2.88 -15.06
N ILE A 341 -3.24 2.97 -14.57
CA ILE A 341 -3.63 2.59 -13.22
C ILE A 341 -3.33 1.11 -12.97
N ILE A 342 -3.80 0.21 -13.84
CA ILE A 342 -3.55 -1.23 -13.71
C ILE A 342 -2.04 -1.52 -13.66
N ARG A 343 -1.26 -0.88 -14.55
CA ARG A 343 0.19 -1.07 -14.57
C ARG A 343 0.86 -0.54 -13.31
N ALA A 344 0.44 0.62 -12.80
CA ALA A 344 0.96 1.20 -11.56
C ALA A 344 0.68 0.31 -10.35
N GLY A 345 -0.57 -0.13 -10.15
CA GLY A 345 -0.91 -1.00 -9.03
C GLY A 345 -0.14 -2.33 -9.03
N LEU A 346 0.12 -2.91 -10.21
CA LEU A 346 0.95 -4.11 -10.30
C LEU A 346 2.42 -3.86 -9.98
N GLU A 347 3.00 -2.74 -10.42
CA GLU A 347 4.39 -2.40 -10.10
C GLU A 347 4.56 -2.08 -8.62
N ASP A 348 3.63 -1.32 -8.05
CA ASP A 348 3.58 -0.98 -6.63
C ASP A 348 3.50 -2.24 -5.79
N HIS A 349 2.49 -3.08 -6.03
CA HIS A 349 2.29 -4.34 -5.31
C HIS A 349 3.54 -5.23 -5.37
N PHE A 350 4.13 -5.38 -6.56
CA PHE A 350 5.37 -6.12 -6.74
C PHE A 350 6.54 -5.52 -5.94
N CYS A 351 6.77 -4.21 -6.04
CA CYS A 351 7.89 -3.54 -5.39
C CYS A 351 7.77 -3.61 -3.86
N GLY A 352 6.59 -3.32 -3.29
CA GLY A 352 6.40 -3.39 -1.83
C GLY A 352 6.54 -4.82 -1.29
N LYS A 353 5.96 -5.81 -1.98
CA LYS A 353 6.12 -7.23 -1.60
C LYS A 353 7.57 -7.70 -1.68
N LEU A 354 8.30 -7.33 -2.74
CA LEU A 354 9.71 -7.66 -2.90
C LEU A 354 10.59 -7.02 -1.81
N LEU A 355 10.23 -5.83 -1.36
CA LEU A 355 10.88 -5.13 -0.25
C LEU A 355 10.45 -5.64 1.13
N GLY A 356 9.57 -6.65 1.21
CA GLY A 356 9.19 -7.30 2.46
C GLY A 356 8.06 -6.60 3.22
N LEU A 357 7.15 -5.90 2.53
CA LEU A 357 5.99 -5.25 3.14
C LEU A 357 4.67 -6.01 2.93
N PRO A 358 3.71 -5.91 3.87
CA PRO A 358 2.36 -6.45 3.75
C PRO A 358 1.50 -5.57 2.81
N LEU A 359 1.97 -5.39 1.56
CA LEU A 359 1.40 -4.38 0.67
C LEU A 359 -0.03 -4.74 0.25
N GLY A 360 -0.96 -3.82 0.54
CA GLY A 360 -2.31 -3.75 0.01
C GLY A 360 -2.43 -2.71 -1.10
N CYS A 361 -3.66 -2.49 -1.57
CA CYS A 361 -3.94 -1.49 -2.61
C CYS A 361 -5.34 -0.94 -2.39
N ASP A 362 -5.47 0.39 -2.39
CA ASP A 362 -6.74 1.02 -2.72
C ASP A 362 -6.88 0.99 -4.23
N VAL A 363 -7.81 0.17 -4.72
CA VAL A 363 -8.06 -0.05 -6.14
C VAL A 363 -9.10 0.96 -6.55
N CYS A 364 -8.64 2.09 -7.07
CA CYS A 364 -9.48 3.26 -7.16
C CYS A 364 -9.20 4.13 -8.40
N TYR A 365 -10.14 5.03 -8.68
CA TYR A 365 -9.98 6.05 -9.71
C TYR A 365 -10.79 7.29 -9.35
N THR A 366 -10.41 8.41 -9.94
CA THR A 366 -11.20 9.64 -9.90
C THR A 366 -12.05 9.78 -11.16
N ASN A 367 -13.25 10.34 -11.04
CA ASN A 367 -14.21 10.57 -12.14
C ASN A 367 -13.69 11.35 -13.38
N HIS A 368 -12.53 12.00 -13.29
CA HIS A 368 -11.93 12.76 -14.39
C HIS A 368 -10.75 12.05 -15.05
N ALA A 369 -10.41 10.83 -14.61
CA ALA A 369 -9.50 9.93 -15.32
C ALA A 369 -10.24 9.16 -16.43
N GLU A 370 -9.54 8.71 -17.46
CA GLU A 370 -10.07 7.81 -18.49
C GLU A 370 -10.07 6.36 -17.98
N ALA A 371 -10.86 6.13 -16.93
CA ALA A 371 -11.00 4.85 -16.25
C ALA A 371 -12.43 4.71 -15.68
N ASP A 372 -12.85 3.46 -15.48
CA ASP A 372 -14.13 3.14 -14.84
C ASP A 372 -14.02 1.92 -13.91
N GLN A 373 -15.15 1.45 -13.40
CA GLN A 373 -15.20 0.32 -12.48
C GLN A 373 -14.75 -1.01 -13.14
N ASP A 374 -14.89 -1.18 -14.45
CA ASP A 374 -14.46 -2.41 -15.13
C ASP A 374 -12.92 -2.52 -15.12
N ASP A 375 -12.22 -1.38 -15.20
CA ASP A 375 -10.77 -1.30 -14.99
C ASP A 375 -10.38 -1.69 -13.55
N MET A 376 -11.18 -1.28 -12.57
CA MET A 376 -10.95 -1.60 -11.15
C MET A 376 -11.17 -3.08 -10.87
N ASP A 377 -12.20 -3.70 -11.44
CA ASP A 377 -12.45 -5.15 -11.34
C ASP A 377 -11.30 -5.96 -11.95
N THR A 378 -10.77 -5.46 -13.08
CA THR A 378 -9.57 -6.03 -13.71
C THR A 378 -8.37 -5.93 -12.77
N LEU A 379 -8.10 -4.75 -12.21
CA LEU A 379 -6.98 -4.54 -11.30
C LEU A 379 -7.09 -5.40 -10.03
N LEU A 380 -8.28 -5.42 -9.40
CA LEU A 380 -8.56 -6.23 -8.21
C LEU A 380 -8.25 -7.70 -8.47
N THR A 381 -8.74 -8.25 -9.59
CA THR A 381 -8.51 -9.65 -9.94
C THR A 381 -7.02 -9.96 -10.14
N LEU A 382 -6.30 -9.08 -10.83
CA LEU A 382 -4.86 -9.24 -11.06
C LEU A 382 -4.06 -9.15 -9.76
N LEU A 383 -4.41 -8.24 -8.85
CA LEU A 383 -3.74 -8.09 -7.55
C LEU A 383 -4.02 -9.26 -6.62
N ALA A 384 -5.28 -9.71 -6.53
CA ALA A 384 -5.63 -10.83 -5.66
C ALA A 384 -4.95 -12.13 -6.11
N THR A 385 -4.86 -12.37 -7.42
CA THR A 385 -4.07 -13.51 -7.95
C THR A 385 -2.58 -13.36 -7.63
N ALA A 386 -2.05 -12.13 -7.62
CA ALA A 386 -0.69 -11.80 -7.17
C ALA A 386 -0.47 -11.92 -5.65
N GLY A 387 -1.51 -12.23 -4.86
CA GLY A 387 -1.39 -12.36 -3.41
C GLY A 387 -1.47 -11.05 -2.64
N LEU A 388 -2.35 -10.15 -3.08
CA LEU A 388 -2.73 -8.91 -2.37
C LEU A 388 -2.96 -9.17 -0.89
N THR A 389 -2.40 -8.31 -0.03
CA THR A 389 -2.51 -8.47 1.43
C THR A 389 -3.89 -8.04 1.93
N PHE A 390 -4.35 -6.87 1.47
CA PHE A 390 -5.66 -6.34 1.75
C PHE A 390 -6.11 -5.33 0.68
N LEU A 391 -7.41 -5.08 0.62
CA LEU A 391 -8.04 -4.03 -0.19
C LEU A 391 -8.89 -3.09 0.68
N ILE A 392 -9.40 -2.01 0.11
CA ILE A 392 -10.26 -1.03 0.79
C ILE A 392 -11.72 -1.31 0.41
N GLY A 393 -12.60 -1.48 1.40
CA GLY A 393 -14.03 -1.60 1.20
C GLY A 393 -14.74 -0.30 1.59
N VAL A 394 -15.38 0.33 0.61
CA VAL A 394 -16.24 1.51 0.76
C VAL A 394 -17.70 1.13 0.50
N PRO A 395 -18.69 1.68 1.24
CA PRO A 395 -20.10 1.46 0.92
C PRO A 395 -20.42 1.83 -0.54
N GLY A 396 -20.89 0.85 -1.30
CA GLY A 396 -21.29 1.06 -2.71
C GLY A 396 -20.16 1.48 -3.66
N ALA A 397 -18.89 1.27 -3.30
CA ALA A 397 -17.71 1.71 -4.06
C ALA A 397 -17.58 3.24 -4.24
N ASP A 398 -18.42 4.05 -3.59
CA ASP A 398 -18.44 5.50 -3.73
C ASP A 398 -18.08 6.18 -2.41
N ASP A 399 -16.90 6.82 -2.35
CA ASP A 399 -16.53 7.60 -1.18
C ASP A 399 -17.07 9.02 -1.29
N ILE A 400 -18.24 9.22 -0.70
CA ILE A 400 -18.98 10.49 -0.72
C ILE A 400 -18.24 11.66 -0.01
N MET A 401 -17.16 11.39 0.71
CA MET A 401 -16.36 12.42 1.38
C MET A 401 -15.12 12.78 0.55
N LEU A 402 -14.41 11.76 0.07
CA LEU A 402 -13.19 11.94 -0.72
C LEU A 402 -13.44 12.13 -2.22
N ASN A 403 -14.67 11.92 -2.69
CA ASN A 403 -15.13 12.11 -4.09
C ASN A 403 -14.36 11.26 -5.12
N TYR A 404 -14.15 9.98 -4.81
CA TYR A 404 -13.52 9.00 -5.69
C TYR A 404 -14.22 7.65 -5.59
N GLN A 405 -13.95 6.78 -6.57
CA GLN A 405 -14.51 5.43 -6.61
C GLN A 405 -13.42 4.44 -6.22
N SER A 406 -13.75 3.51 -5.31
CA SER A 406 -12.87 2.46 -4.80
C SER A 406 -13.52 1.08 -4.99
N THR A 407 -13.04 0.05 -4.31
CA THR A 407 -13.74 -1.23 -4.19
C THR A 407 -14.79 -1.20 -3.07
N SER A 408 -15.84 -1.99 -3.24
CA SER A 408 -16.95 -2.14 -2.30
C SER A 408 -16.80 -3.36 -1.40
N PHE A 409 -17.68 -3.47 -0.40
CA PHE A 409 -17.83 -4.70 0.38
C PHE A 409 -18.23 -5.91 -0.48
N HIS A 410 -18.95 -5.69 -1.58
CA HIS A 410 -19.36 -6.76 -2.50
C HIS A 410 -18.17 -7.26 -3.33
N ASP A 411 -17.27 -6.37 -3.71
CA ASP A 411 -16.07 -6.74 -4.49
C ASP A 411 -15.13 -7.62 -3.67
N ALA A 412 -15.04 -7.36 -2.36
CA ALA A 412 -14.36 -8.23 -1.42
C ALA A 412 -14.96 -9.64 -1.37
N LEU A 413 -16.29 -9.77 -1.40
CA LEU A 413 -16.96 -11.07 -1.47
C LEU A 413 -16.70 -11.78 -2.79
N TYR A 414 -16.87 -11.06 -3.90
CA TYR A 414 -16.61 -11.55 -5.25
C TYR A 414 -15.23 -12.19 -5.34
N ILE A 415 -14.19 -11.46 -4.93
CA ILE A 415 -12.82 -11.92 -5.11
C ILE A 415 -12.46 -13.05 -4.13
N ARG A 416 -13.05 -13.05 -2.92
CA ARG A 416 -12.91 -14.14 -1.96
C ARG A 416 -13.56 -15.42 -2.48
N GLU A 417 -14.77 -15.34 -3.05
CA GLU A 417 -15.46 -16.48 -3.63
C GLU A 417 -14.74 -17.00 -4.88
N LEU A 418 -14.36 -16.11 -5.81
CA LEU A 418 -13.69 -16.47 -7.06
C LEU A 418 -12.39 -17.26 -6.82
N LEU A 419 -11.60 -16.84 -5.84
CA LEU A 419 -10.26 -17.38 -5.58
C LEU A 419 -10.20 -18.30 -4.34
N GLY A 420 -11.32 -18.54 -3.67
CA GLY A 420 -11.39 -19.33 -2.44
C GLY A 420 -10.58 -18.73 -1.28
N LEU A 421 -10.50 -17.39 -1.21
CA LEU A 421 -9.74 -16.68 -0.19
C LEU A 421 -10.56 -16.52 1.09
N LYS A 422 -9.86 -16.53 2.23
CA LYS A 422 -10.47 -16.42 3.56
C LYS A 422 -10.19 -15.06 4.20
N HIS A 423 -11.04 -14.68 5.15
CA HIS A 423 -10.76 -13.61 6.12
C HIS A 423 -9.58 -13.97 7.01
N ALA A 424 -8.97 -13.00 7.69
CA ALA A 424 -8.01 -13.27 8.75
C ALA A 424 -8.58 -14.28 9.77
N PRO A 425 -7.81 -15.29 10.23
CA PRO A 425 -8.35 -16.42 10.99
C PRO A 425 -9.16 -16.00 12.23
N GLU A 426 -8.67 -15.02 12.96
CA GLU A 426 -9.31 -14.57 14.20
C GLU A 426 -10.65 -13.88 13.91
N PHE A 427 -10.72 -13.14 12.80
CA PHE A 427 -11.96 -12.51 12.35
C PHE A 427 -12.94 -13.51 11.76
N ALA A 428 -12.46 -14.52 11.02
CA ALA A 428 -13.29 -15.61 10.53
C ALA A 428 -14.02 -16.33 11.68
N ASP A 429 -13.29 -16.67 12.75
CA ASP A 429 -13.86 -17.28 13.95
C ASP A 429 -14.93 -16.41 14.59
N TRP A 430 -14.73 -15.08 14.61
CA TRP A 430 -15.72 -14.14 15.12
C TRP A 430 -16.96 -14.04 14.23
N LEU A 431 -16.80 -13.98 12.90
CA LEU A 431 -17.91 -13.95 11.95
C LEU A 431 -18.82 -15.18 12.11
N THR A 432 -18.24 -16.37 12.28
CA THR A 432 -19.01 -17.60 12.52
C THR A 432 -19.75 -17.56 13.86
N LYS A 433 -19.08 -17.12 14.94
CA LYS A 433 -19.69 -16.97 16.28
C LYS A 433 -20.85 -15.97 16.30
N MET A 434 -20.73 -14.89 15.52
CA MET A 434 -21.78 -13.88 15.38
C MET A 434 -22.89 -14.30 14.40
N HIS A 435 -22.77 -15.46 13.75
CA HIS A 435 -23.71 -15.93 12.72
C HIS A 435 -23.82 -15.01 11.49
N ILE A 436 -22.73 -14.30 11.17
CA ILE A 436 -22.61 -13.48 9.95
C ILE A 436 -22.20 -14.36 8.78
N THR A 437 -21.31 -15.33 9.02
CA THR A 437 -20.93 -16.35 8.03
C THR A 437 -21.32 -17.76 8.48
N ASP A 438 -21.47 -18.66 7.51
CA ASP A 438 -21.55 -20.09 7.76
C ASP A 438 -20.16 -20.75 7.93
N ASP A 439 -20.14 -22.06 8.20
CA ASP A 439 -18.89 -22.82 8.39
C ASP A 439 -18.05 -22.93 7.10
N LEU A 440 -18.64 -22.58 5.95
CA LEU A 440 -17.96 -22.51 4.65
C LEU A 440 -17.45 -21.08 4.35
N GLY A 441 -17.65 -20.12 5.26
CA GLY A 441 -17.22 -18.73 5.13
C GLY A 441 -18.13 -17.86 4.27
N ARG A 442 -19.33 -18.34 3.92
CA ARG A 442 -20.31 -17.59 3.10
C ARG A 442 -21.21 -16.74 3.98
N LEU A 443 -21.61 -15.57 3.50
CA LEU A 443 -22.55 -14.73 4.23
C LEU A 443 -23.89 -15.43 4.45
N ARG A 444 -24.43 -15.24 5.64
CA ARG A 444 -25.80 -15.62 5.98
C ARG A 444 -26.73 -14.45 5.73
N ASP A 445 -27.99 -14.76 5.40
CA ASP A 445 -29.03 -13.74 5.37
C ASP A 445 -29.32 -13.28 6.81
N THR A 446 -28.82 -12.09 7.16
CA THR A 446 -28.90 -11.56 8.52
C THR A 446 -30.30 -11.03 8.80
N ALA A 447 -31.08 -11.78 9.58
CA ALA A 447 -32.42 -11.35 9.99
C ALA A 447 -32.39 -10.05 10.81
N ALA A 448 -33.48 -9.27 10.78
CA ALA A 448 -33.61 -7.98 11.44
C ALA A 448 -33.33 -7.97 12.97
N ASN A 449 -33.29 -9.14 13.61
CA ASN A 449 -33.00 -9.30 15.04
C ASN A 449 -31.51 -9.59 15.33
N HIS A 450 -30.61 -9.37 14.36
CA HIS A 450 -29.18 -9.63 14.54
C HIS A 450 -28.61 -8.79 15.70
N PRO A 451 -27.76 -9.35 16.60
CA PRO A 451 -27.25 -8.63 17.78
C PRO A 451 -26.60 -7.29 17.47
N LEU A 452 -25.92 -7.19 16.31
CA LEU A 452 -25.32 -5.94 15.87
C LEU A 452 -26.37 -4.88 15.43
N LEU A 453 -27.49 -5.29 14.81
CA LEU A 453 -28.56 -4.38 14.38
C LEU A 453 -29.38 -3.86 15.57
N LEU A 454 -29.60 -4.71 16.59
CA LEU A 454 -30.32 -4.33 17.80
C LEU A 454 -29.59 -3.24 18.60
N ALA A 455 -28.27 -3.14 18.49
CA ALA A 455 -27.51 -2.11 19.17
C ALA A 455 -27.72 -0.70 18.61
N LEU A 456 -28.08 -0.56 17.33
CA LEU A 456 -28.49 0.72 16.73
C LEU A 456 -29.89 1.15 17.20
N GLN A 457 -30.72 0.21 17.63
CA GLN A 457 -32.08 0.49 18.13
C GLN A 457 -32.10 0.86 19.63
N GLY A 458 -30.96 0.74 20.32
CA GLY A 458 -30.82 0.91 21.77
C GLY A 458 -30.69 2.34 22.29
N GLU A 459 -30.69 3.37 21.42
CA GLU A 459 -30.82 4.77 21.81
C GLU A 459 -32.18 5.30 21.35
N GLN A 460 -33.23 5.04 22.13
CA GLN A 460 -34.40 5.92 22.12
C GLN A 460 -34.21 6.99 23.22
N PRO A 461 -34.55 8.26 22.95
CA PRO A 461 -34.30 9.39 23.84
C PRO A 461 -35.04 9.31 25.19
#